data_AF-A0A9J6FWF2-F1
#
_entry.id   AF-A0A9J6FWF2-F1
#
_cell.length_a   1.000
_cell.length_b   1.000
_cell.length_c   1.000
_cell.angle_alpha   90.00
_cell.angle_beta   90.00
_cell.angle_gamma   90.00
#
_symmetry.space_group_name_H-M   'P 1'
#
loop_
_entity.id
_entity.type
_entity.pdbx_description
1 polymer ?
#
loop_
_entity_poly.entity_id
_entity_poly.type
_entity_poly.pdbx_seq_one_letter_code
_entity_poly.pdbx_strand_id
1 'polypeptide(L)'
;MEIVNFEADTYDFEDGGLGEHEFNYKSNENLVGALEHPFAGKYHEGKLEEIEIGKNEPMWVRNVKKGILSLFQLDLVNGRHEHPRTKEYHVKEDGLHGVCDTLYIVHEEDHDYLEVTKVKNLEKCENAPHHLFGRVRGKTCIHCGAEETHPFTETSQVYYELKGTAQQYVIQTCLGRVR
;
A
#
# COMPACT_ATOMS: atom_id res chain seq x y z
N MET A 1 11.08 13.59 -3.98
CA MET A 1 9.82 13.91 -3.28
C MET A 1 10.14 14.57 -1.97
N GLU A 2 9.25 15.45 -1.52
CA GLU A 2 9.35 16.19 -0.26
C GLU A 2 7.95 16.25 0.33
N ILE A 3 7.82 16.02 1.65
CA ILE A 3 6.55 16.17 2.36
C ILE A 3 6.60 17.52 3.05
N VAL A 4 5.67 18.40 2.71
CA VAL A 4 5.52 19.73 3.29
C VAL A 4 4.18 19.85 3.98
N ASN A 5 4.08 20.68 5.03
CA ASN A 5 2.85 20.94 5.77
C ASN A 5 2.19 19.68 6.35
N PHE A 6 2.99 18.82 6.99
CA PHE A 6 2.46 17.62 7.64
C PHE A 6 1.69 17.96 8.92
N GLU A 7 0.45 17.51 8.98
CA GLU A 7 -0.42 17.59 10.16
C GLU A 7 -0.91 16.19 10.53
N ALA A 8 -1.14 15.96 11.82
CA ALA A 8 -1.61 14.69 12.32
C ALA A 8 -2.69 14.91 13.37
N ASP A 9 -3.52 13.90 13.54
CA ASP A 9 -4.49 13.79 14.63
C ASP A 9 -4.56 12.35 15.11
N THR A 10 -5.11 12.15 16.30
CA THR A 10 -5.33 10.84 16.92
C THR A 10 -6.80 10.53 16.96
N TYR A 11 -7.18 9.37 16.43
CA TYR A 11 -8.55 8.89 16.48
C TYR A 11 -8.63 7.67 17.40
N ASP A 12 -9.52 7.72 18.37
CA ASP A 12 -9.88 6.58 19.20
C ASP A 12 -11.14 5.93 18.63
N PHE A 13 -11.03 4.66 18.26
CA PHE A 13 -12.11 3.91 17.62
C PHE A 13 -13.27 3.61 18.59
N GLU A 14 -13.06 3.72 19.91
CA GLU A 14 -14.10 3.44 20.89
C GLU A 14 -15.20 4.53 20.95
N ASP A 15 -14.94 5.75 20.44
CA ASP A 15 -15.75 6.94 20.70
C ASP A 15 -16.69 7.37 19.53
N GLY A 16 -17.06 6.43 18.64
CA GLY A 16 -18.00 6.65 17.54
C GLY A 16 -17.38 6.43 16.15
N GLY A 17 -18.21 6.26 15.12
CA GLY A 17 -17.73 5.91 13.77
C GLY A 17 -16.94 7.02 13.09
N LEU A 18 -15.99 6.66 12.21
CA LEU A 18 -15.14 7.59 11.43
C LEU A 18 -15.91 8.72 10.70
N GLY A 19 -17.18 8.52 10.36
CA GLY A 19 -18.02 9.51 9.69
C GLY A 19 -18.55 10.63 10.58
N GLU A 20 -18.51 10.45 11.90
CA GLU A 20 -18.99 11.42 12.90
C GLU A 20 -17.85 12.10 13.66
N HIS A 21 -16.62 11.62 13.46
CA HIS A 21 -15.44 12.16 14.14
C HIS A 21 -14.97 13.47 13.49
N GLU A 22 -14.91 14.54 14.28
CA GLU A 22 -14.32 15.81 13.86
C GLU A 22 -12.80 15.76 14.09
N PHE A 23 -12.04 15.57 13.00
CA PHE A 23 -10.59 15.58 13.04
C PHE A 23 -10.07 17.01 13.31
N ASN A 24 -9.25 17.13 14.35
CA ASN A 24 -8.58 18.33 14.78
C ASN A 24 -7.09 18.24 14.43
N TYR A 25 -6.78 18.26 13.13
CA TYR A 25 -5.41 18.24 12.63
C TYR A 25 -4.58 19.36 13.24
N LYS A 26 -3.42 19.00 13.81
CA LYS A 26 -2.48 19.95 14.38
C LYS A 26 -1.07 19.62 13.94
N SER A 27 -0.27 20.65 13.69
CA SER A 27 1.18 20.49 13.61
C SER A 27 1.70 20.04 14.97
N ASN A 28 2.29 18.86 15.05
CA ASN A 28 2.92 18.39 16.27
C ASN A 28 4.38 18.82 16.26
N GLU A 29 4.78 19.73 17.16
CA GLU A 29 6.16 20.25 17.24
C GLU A 29 7.23 19.15 17.36
N ASN A 30 6.88 17.98 17.91
CA ASN A 30 7.78 16.83 18.02
C ASN A 30 7.90 16.01 16.71
N LEU A 31 7.03 16.26 15.74
CA LEU A 31 7.00 15.62 14.42
C LEU A 31 7.35 16.58 13.27
N VAL A 32 7.27 17.90 13.51
CA VAL A 32 7.66 18.96 12.56
C VAL A 32 9.09 18.73 12.10
N GLY A 33 9.36 18.83 10.79
CA GLY A 33 10.68 18.57 10.21
C GLY A 33 11.04 17.09 10.02
N ALA A 34 10.40 16.14 10.70
CA ALA A 34 10.82 14.73 10.64
C ALA A 34 10.61 14.12 9.25
N LEU A 35 9.52 14.50 8.57
CA LEU A 35 9.16 14.01 7.23
C LEU A 35 9.66 14.92 6.09
N GLU A 36 10.14 16.12 6.40
CA GLU A 36 10.50 17.16 5.42
C GLU A 36 11.79 16.83 4.66
N HIS A 37 12.66 15.97 5.22
CA HIS A 37 13.84 15.55 4.47
C HIS A 37 13.44 14.87 3.15
N PRO A 38 14.05 15.27 2.01
CA PRO A 38 13.68 14.72 0.72
C PRO A 38 14.01 13.24 0.63
N PHE A 39 13.22 12.53 -0.17
CA PHE A 39 13.38 11.11 -0.45
C PHE A 39 13.03 10.83 -1.90
N ALA A 40 13.54 9.73 -2.44
CA ALA A 40 13.28 9.33 -3.82
C ALA A 40 13.06 7.82 -3.93
N GLY A 41 12.21 7.44 -4.87
CA GLY A 41 12.11 6.10 -5.39
C GLY A 41 12.52 6.10 -6.85
N LYS A 42 13.34 5.13 -7.26
CA LYS A 42 13.65 4.88 -8.67
C LYS A 42 12.66 3.84 -9.18
N TYR A 43 11.91 4.20 -10.22
CA TYR A 43 10.91 3.35 -10.82
C TYR A 43 11.33 2.95 -12.23
N HIS A 44 11.21 1.67 -12.54
CA HIS A 44 11.36 1.13 -13.89
C HIS A 44 10.06 0.44 -14.28
N GLU A 45 9.39 0.93 -15.33
CA GLU A 45 8.10 0.41 -15.80
C GLU A 45 7.05 0.27 -14.67
N GLY A 46 7.04 1.24 -13.76
CA GLY A 46 6.11 1.28 -12.62
C GLY A 46 6.50 0.38 -11.44
N LYS A 47 7.60 -0.38 -11.51
CA LYS A 47 8.16 -1.13 -10.39
C LYS A 47 9.19 -0.30 -9.63
N LEU A 48 9.09 -0.28 -8.30
CA LEU A 48 10.08 0.37 -7.43
C LEU A 48 11.34 -0.50 -7.31
N GLU A 49 12.49 0.01 -7.74
CA GLU A 49 13.77 -0.71 -7.72
C GLU A 49 14.67 -0.28 -6.56
N GLU A 50 14.75 1.03 -6.33
CA GLU A 50 15.66 1.61 -5.35
C GLU A 50 14.95 2.71 -4.55
N ILE A 51 15.30 2.83 -3.27
CA ILE A 51 14.75 3.83 -2.36
C ILE A 51 15.92 4.60 -1.73
N GLU A 52 15.90 5.92 -1.89
CA GLU A 52 16.83 6.83 -1.25
C GLU A 52 16.11 7.57 -0.11
N ILE A 53 16.44 7.22 1.14
CA ILE A 53 15.97 7.87 2.36
C ILE A 53 17.19 8.10 3.27
N GLY A 54 17.17 9.19 4.05
CA GLY A 54 18.25 9.52 4.98
C GLY A 54 18.59 8.36 5.93
N LYS A 55 19.87 7.97 5.99
CA LYS A 55 20.35 6.82 6.78
C LYS A 55 20.06 6.95 8.28
N ASN A 56 20.02 8.19 8.78
CA ASN A 56 19.84 8.53 10.19
C ASN A 56 18.39 8.89 10.54
N GLU A 57 17.43 8.70 9.62
CA GLU A 57 16.03 8.94 9.91
C GLU A 57 15.44 7.83 10.81
N PRO A 58 14.57 8.17 11.77
CA PRO A 58 13.86 7.18 12.59
C PRO A 58 13.09 6.17 11.74
N MET A 59 12.96 4.93 12.24
CA MET A 59 12.33 3.85 11.47
C MET A 59 10.88 4.16 11.06
N TRP A 60 10.11 4.83 11.91
CA TRP A 60 8.74 5.22 11.59
C TRP A 60 8.68 6.22 10.41
N VAL A 61 9.60 7.20 10.35
CA VAL A 61 9.71 8.17 9.24
C VAL A 61 10.00 7.42 7.94
N ARG A 62 10.98 6.50 8.00
CA ARG A 62 11.36 5.66 6.86
C ARG A 62 10.18 4.81 6.37
N ASN A 63 9.39 4.25 7.28
CA ASN A 63 8.20 3.45 6.95
C ASN A 63 7.08 4.29 6.34
N VAL A 64 6.84 5.50 6.84
CA VAL A 64 5.87 6.44 6.23
C VAL A 64 6.29 6.79 4.80
N LYS A 65 7.55 7.16 4.58
CA LYS A 65 8.08 7.46 3.24
C LYS A 65 7.99 6.26 2.30
N LYS A 66 8.32 5.05 2.78
CA LYS A 66 8.12 3.80 2.02
C LYS A 66 6.65 3.57 1.67
N GLY A 67 5.73 3.84 2.59
CA GLY A 67 4.29 3.76 2.36
C GLY A 67 3.87 4.68 1.22
N ILE A 68 4.31 5.93 1.21
CA ILE A 68 4.05 6.89 0.13
C ILE A 68 4.63 6.40 -1.20
N LEU A 69 5.91 5.99 -1.23
CA LEU A 69 6.54 5.45 -2.45
C LEU A 69 5.81 4.22 -3.00
N SER A 70 5.24 3.38 -2.13
CA SER A 70 4.50 2.18 -2.55
C SER A 70 3.20 2.49 -3.30
N LEU A 71 2.63 3.69 -3.12
CA LEU A 71 1.44 4.13 -3.87
C LEU A 71 1.76 4.34 -5.35
N PHE A 72 2.99 4.71 -5.69
CA PHE A 72 3.44 4.93 -7.07
C PHE A 72 3.89 3.64 -7.77
N GLN A 73 3.90 2.51 -7.06
CA GLN A 73 4.27 1.23 -7.64
C GLN A 73 3.07 0.58 -8.32
N LEU A 74 3.05 0.62 -9.66
CA LEU A 74 1.99 0.12 -10.52
C LEU A 74 2.60 -0.67 -11.68
N ASP A 75 2.60 -2.00 -11.59
CA ASP A 75 3.19 -2.88 -12.61
C ASP A 75 2.19 -3.21 -13.73
N LEU A 76 1.80 -2.17 -14.49
CA LEU A 76 0.77 -2.27 -15.53
C LEU A 76 1.26 -2.90 -16.85
N VAL A 77 2.59 -2.97 -17.03
CA VAL A 77 3.25 -3.41 -18.25
C VAL A 77 3.69 -4.86 -18.13
N ASN A 78 4.46 -5.22 -17.11
CA ASN A 78 4.98 -6.59 -16.99
C ASN A 78 3.87 -7.57 -16.63
N GLY A 79 2.92 -7.16 -15.78
CA GLY A 79 1.78 -8.00 -15.41
C GLY A 79 0.85 -8.38 -16.57
N ARG A 80 0.87 -7.62 -17.67
CA ARG A 80 0.08 -7.89 -18.89
C ARG A 80 0.95 -8.26 -20.10
N HIS A 81 2.23 -8.57 -19.91
CA HIS A 81 3.17 -8.77 -21.02
C HIS A 81 2.70 -9.85 -22.01
N GLU A 82 2.22 -10.99 -21.50
CA GLU A 82 1.72 -12.09 -22.34
C GLU A 82 0.32 -11.81 -22.93
N HIS A 83 -0.51 -11.05 -22.21
CA HIS A 83 -1.89 -10.75 -22.59
C HIS A 83 -2.22 -9.27 -22.36
N PRO A 84 -1.82 -8.36 -23.29
CA PRO A 84 -1.93 -6.92 -23.10
C PRO A 84 -3.35 -6.38 -22.91
N ARG A 85 -4.36 -7.14 -23.36
CA ARG A 85 -5.79 -6.78 -23.25
C ARG A 85 -6.48 -7.37 -22.02
N THR A 86 -5.76 -8.12 -21.19
CA THR A 86 -6.31 -8.69 -19.97
C THR A 86 -6.66 -7.57 -19.00
N LYS A 87 -7.92 -7.53 -18.58
CA LYS A 87 -8.43 -6.54 -17.62
C LYS A 87 -8.13 -6.92 -16.18
N GLU A 88 -7.80 -8.18 -15.90
CA GLU A 88 -7.59 -8.68 -14.54
C GLU A 88 -6.40 -9.64 -14.50
N TYR A 89 -5.39 -9.36 -13.66
CA TYR A 89 -4.18 -10.18 -13.59
C TYR A 89 -3.50 -10.07 -12.23
N HIS A 90 -2.73 -11.12 -11.89
CA HIS A 90 -1.95 -11.20 -10.67
C HIS A 90 -0.47 -10.96 -10.95
N VAL A 91 0.19 -10.24 -10.05
CA VAL A 91 1.65 -10.05 -10.03
C VAL A 91 2.20 -10.27 -8.64
N LYS A 92 3.47 -10.68 -8.56
CA LYS A 92 4.24 -10.72 -7.31
C LYS A 92 4.97 -9.40 -7.16
N GLU A 93 4.53 -8.61 -6.19
CA GLU A 93 4.99 -7.25 -5.98
C GLU A 93 5.75 -7.15 -4.66
N ASP A 94 7.01 -6.69 -4.71
CA ASP A 94 7.79 -6.36 -3.51
C ASP A 94 7.34 -5.02 -2.92
N GLY A 95 7.28 -4.92 -1.60
CA GLY A 95 6.80 -3.73 -0.90
C GLY A 95 7.09 -3.76 0.60
N LEU A 96 6.34 -2.97 1.38
CA LEU A 96 6.56 -2.85 2.83
C LEU A 96 6.45 -4.19 3.58
N HIS A 97 5.62 -5.10 3.08
CA HIS A 97 5.36 -6.43 3.65
C HIS A 97 6.15 -7.55 2.94
N GLY A 98 7.24 -7.21 2.23
CA GLY A 98 7.95 -8.13 1.34
C GLY A 98 7.16 -8.42 0.06
N VAL A 99 7.47 -9.55 -0.58
CA VAL A 99 6.81 -9.94 -1.85
C VAL A 99 5.41 -10.46 -1.56
N CYS A 100 4.41 -9.81 -2.15
CA CYS A 100 2.98 -10.11 -1.96
C CYS A 100 2.28 -10.48 -3.27
N ASP A 101 1.27 -11.34 -3.18
CA ASP A 101 0.30 -11.55 -4.26
C ASP A 101 -0.60 -10.32 -4.43
N THR A 102 -0.55 -9.70 -5.60
CA THR A 102 -1.27 -8.45 -5.89
C THR A 102 -2.10 -8.62 -7.17
N LEU A 103 -3.40 -8.41 -7.05
CA LEU A 103 -4.36 -8.40 -8.15
C LEU A 103 -4.51 -6.98 -8.69
N TYR A 104 -4.45 -6.84 -10.01
CA TYR A 104 -4.76 -5.60 -10.73
C TYR A 104 -6.01 -5.82 -11.56
N ILE A 105 -6.95 -4.87 -11.45
CA ILE A 105 -8.16 -4.79 -12.27
C ILE A 105 -8.11 -3.45 -13.01
N VAL A 106 -8.02 -3.49 -14.33
CA VAL A 106 -7.88 -2.33 -15.21
C VAL A 106 -9.17 -2.14 -16.00
N HIS A 107 -9.81 -0.99 -15.82
CA HIS A 107 -10.96 -0.55 -16.58
C HIS A 107 -10.54 0.57 -17.53
N GLU A 108 -10.61 0.26 -18.82
CA GLU A 108 -10.39 1.20 -19.91
C GLU A 108 -11.79 1.52 -20.45
N GLU A 109 -12.44 2.55 -19.87
CA GLU A 109 -13.74 3.06 -20.34
C GLU A 109 -13.55 4.11 -21.46
N ASP A 110 -14.64 4.61 -22.06
CA ASP A 110 -14.62 5.63 -23.13
C ASP A 110 -14.18 7.04 -22.64
N HIS A 111 -13.66 7.16 -21.42
CA HIS A 111 -13.16 8.40 -20.83
C HIS A 111 -11.64 8.56 -21.07
N ASP A 112 -11.11 9.78 -20.96
CA ASP A 112 -9.70 10.11 -21.23
C ASP A 112 -8.70 9.61 -20.16
N TYR A 113 -9.12 8.71 -19.26
CA TYR A 113 -8.31 8.20 -18.15
C TYR A 113 -8.53 6.70 -17.94
N LEU A 114 -7.52 6.02 -17.38
CA LEU A 114 -7.58 4.62 -17.01
C LEU A 114 -7.94 4.50 -15.52
N GLU A 115 -8.85 3.59 -15.21
CA GLU A 115 -9.18 3.25 -13.84
C GLU A 115 -8.48 1.94 -13.46
N VAL A 116 -7.75 1.95 -12.35
CA VAL A 116 -7.02 0.77 -11.89
C VAL A 116 -7.38 0.51 -10.44
N THR A 117 -7.83 -0.71 -10.15
CA THR A 117 -7.95 -1.22 -8.79
C THR A 117 -6.83 -2.19 -8.52
N LYS A 118 -6.00 -1.87 -7.53
CA LYS A 118 -4.92 -2.73 -7.02
C LYS A 118 -5.38 -3.35 -5.71
N VAL A 119 -5.35 -4.67 -5.60
CA VAL A 119 -5.72 -5.42 -4.40
C VAL A 119 -4.54 -6.28 -3.97
N LYS A 120 -3.98 -5.98 -2.80
CA LYS A 120 -2.90 -6.74 -2.18
C LYS A 120 -3.48 -7.70 -1.15
N ASN A 121 -3.19 -8.99 -1.33
CA ASN A 121 -3.52 -10.02 -0.35
C ASN A 121 -2.40 -10.10 0.69
N LEU A 122 -2.66 -9.62 1.91
CA LEU A 122 -1.64 -9.52 2.96
C LEU A 122 -1.32 -10.88 3.61
N GLU A 123 -2.22 -11.86 3.49
CA GLU A 123 -1.95 -13.25 3.93
C GLU A 123 -0.95 -13.96 3.03
N LYS A 124 -0.86 -13.56 1.77
CA LYS A 124 0.04 -14.12 0.76
C LYS A 124 1.31 -13.29 0.56
N CYS A 125 1.74 -12.59 1.60
CA CYS A 125 3.02 -11.88 1.67
C CYS A 125 4.10 -12.74 2.33
N GLU A 126 5.34 -12.63 1.86
CA GLU A 126 6.48 -13.33 2.48
C GLU A 126 6.72 -12.90 3.93
N ASN A 127 6.54 -11.61 4.23
CA ASN A 127 6.64 -11.10 5.60
C ASN A 127 5.25 -10.76 6.12
N ALA A 128 4.66 -11.68 6.89
CA ALA A 128 3.43 -11.40 7.61
C ALA A 128 3.69 -10.28 8.65
N PRO A 129 2.94 -9.15 8.64
CA PRO A 129 3.19 -8.01 9.52
C PRO A 129 2.82 -8.26 10.99
N HIS A 130 2.47 -9.49 11.38
CA HIS A 130 1.95 -9.77 12.71
C HIS A 130 3.05 -10.08 13.71
N HIS A 131 3.22 -9.18 14.69
CA HIS A 131 3.88 -9.52 15.95
C HIS A 131 2.86 -10.23 16.87
N LEU A 132 2.84 -11.56 16.81
CA LEU A 132 1.95 -12.39 17.61
C LEU A 132 2.54 -12.62 19.02
N PHE A 133 2.09 -11.85 20.00
CA PHE A 133 2.44 -12.06 21.40
C PHE A 133 1.51 -13.12 22.05
N GLY A 134 2.05 -14.02 22.88
CA GLY A 134 1.25 -14.92 23.71
C GLY A 134 0.91 -16.32 23.14
N ARG A 135 1.31 -16.67 21.92
CA ARG A 135 1.07 -17.99 21.31
C ARG A 135 2.05 -19.11 21.74
N VAL A 136 2.73 -18.98 22.88
CA VAL A 136 3.75 -19.95 23.36
C VAL A 136 3.23 -21.41 23.43
N ARG A 137 1.90 -21.63 23.41
CA ARG A 137 1.27 -22.96 23.45
C ARG A 137 0.39 -23.30 22.25
N GLY A 138 0.25 -22.42 21.25
CA GLY A 138 -0.53 -22.71 20.04
C GLY A 138 0.28 -23.54 19.05
N LYS A 139 -0.26 -24.67 18.57
CA LYS A 139 0.34 -25.46 17.49
C LYS A 139 -0.52 -25.32 16.23
N THR A 140 0.11 -25.14 15.07
CA THR A 140 -0.57 -25.22 13.78
C THR A 140 -1.22 -26.59 13.66
N CYS A 141 -2.53 -26.65 13.41
CA CYS A 141 -3.18 -27.93 13.19
C CYS A 141 -2.92 -28.44 11.77
N ILE A 142 -2.33 -29.63 11.65
CA ILE A 142 -1.87 -30.20 10.38
C ILE A 142 -3.00 -30.92 9.61
N HIS A 143 -4.06 -31.35 10.31
CA HIS A 143 -5.16 -32.14 9.74
C HIS A 143 -6.54 -31.49 9.87
N CYS A 144 -6.58 -30.22 10.23
CA CYS A 144 -7.82 -29.47 10.43
C CYS A 144 -8.14 -28.59 9.22
N GLY A 145 -7.94 -29.03 7.98
CA GLY A 145 -8.13 -28.15 6.81
C GLY A 145 -9.53 -27.49 6.74
N ALA A 146 -10.55 -28.10 7.35
CA ALA A 146 -11.90 -27.53 7.47
C ALA A 146 -12.13 -26.71 8.77
N GLU A 147 -11.23 -26.77 9.74
CA GLU A 147 -11.26 -26.01 11.01
C GLU A 147 -10.05 -25.06 11.12
N GLU A 148 -9.38 -24.79 9.99
CA GLU A 148 -8.27 -23.86 9.94
C GLU A 148 -8.80 -22.47 10.25
N THR A 149 -8.30 -21.90 11.36
CA THR A 149 -8.74 -20.59 11.80
C THR A 149 -7.83 -19.56 11.16
N HIS A 150 -8.43 -18.64 10.39
CA HIS A 150 -7.81 -17.41 9.90
C HIS A 150 -8.26 -16.27 10.83
N PRO A 151 -7.66 -16.10 12.02
CA PRO A 151 -8.10 -15.09 12.99
C PRO A 151 -7.91 -13.66 12.50
N PHE A 152 -7.08 -13.47 11.46
CA PHE A 152 -6.86 -12.20 10.79
C PHE A 152 -6.86 -12.47 9.29
N THR A 153 -7.77 -11.79 8.60
CA THR A 153 -7.82 -11.70 7.14
C THR A 153 -7.67 -10.24 6.82
N GLU A 154 -6.62 -9.85 6.11
CA GLU A 154 -6.33 -8.45 5.82
C GLU A 154 -6.11 -8.26 4.32
N THR A 155 -6.79 -7.27 3.76
CA THR A 155 -6.63 -6.88 2.36
C THR A 155 -6.44 -5.38 2.25
N SER A 156 -5.46 -4.99 1.43
CA SER A 156 -5.26 -3.59 1.08
C SER A 156 -5.73 -3.38 -0.35
N GLN A 157 -6.59 -2.39 -0.56
CA GLN A 157 -7.13 -2.02 -1.85
C GLN A 157 -6.77 -0.58 -2.14
N VAL A 158 -6.31 -0.29 -3.35
CA VAL A 158 -6.03 1.07 -3.80
C VAL A 158 -6.66 1.27 -5.16
N TYR A 159 -7.48 2.31 -5.26
CA TYR A 159 -8.10 2.75 -6.51
C TYR A 159 -7.31 3.92 -7.10
N TYR A 160 -7.11 3.90 -8.41
CA TYR A 160 -6.35 4.89 -9.15
C TYR A 160 -7.13 5.39 -10.37
N GLU A 161 -7.04 6.70 -10.59
CA GLU A 161 -7.36 7.33 -11.87
C GLU A 161 -6.05 7.79 -12.52
N LEU A 162 -5.74 7.27 -13.70
CA LEU A 162 -4.48 7.49 -14.40
C LEU A 162 -4.72 8.20 -15.72
N LYS A 163 -4.05 9.32 -15.96
CA LYS A 163 -4.07 9.99 -17.26
C LYS A 163 -2.90 9.54 -18.11
N GLY A 164 -3.16 9.04 -19.32
CA GLY A 164 -2.12 8.59 -20.26
C GLY A 164 -2.32 7.14 -20.71
N THR A 165 -1.24 6.37 -20.75
CA THR A 165 -1.24 4.94 -21.11
C THR A 165 -0.61 4.10 -20.00
N ALA A 166 -0.74 2.78 -20.10
CA ALA A 166 -0.12 1.85 -19.14
C ALA A 166 1.42 1.99 -19.03
N GLN A 167 2.10 2.41 -20.09
CA GLN A 167 3.55 2.63 -20.12
C GLN A 167 3.94 4.03 -19.63
N GLN A 168 3.09 5.03 -19.88
CA GLN A 168 3.34 6.42 -19.55
C GLN A 168 2.06 7.05 -19.02
N TYR A 169 1.97 7.14 -17.70
CA TYR A 169 0.82 7.69 -17.00
C TYR A 169 1.22 8.73 -15.96
N VAL A 170 0.23 9.53 -15.57
CA VAL A 170 0.25 10.38 -14.39
C VAL A 170 -0.91 9.97 -13.50
N ILE A 171 -0.63 9.70 -12.23
CA ILE A 171 -1.67 9.43 -11.22
C ILE A 171 -2.40 10.76 -10.96
N GLN A 172 -3.69 10.81 -11.27
CA GLN A 172 -4.54 11.96 -10.96
C GLN A 172 -5.15 11.83 -9.57
N THR A 173 -5.67 10.65 -9.27
CA THR A 173 -6.33 10.31 -8.01
C THR A 173 -5.82 8.97 -7.52
N CYS A 174 -5.62 8.84 -6.20
CA CYS A 174 -5.26 7.59 -5.53
C CYS A 174 -6.02 7.50 -4.21
N LEU A 175 -6.86 6.48 -4.05
CA LEU A 175 -7.67 6.25 -2.85
C LEU A 175 -7.36 4.86 -2.26
N GLY A 176 -6.74 4.85 -1.08
CA GLY A 176 -6.45 3.61 -0.34
C GLY A 176 -7.55 3.23 0.63
N ARG A 177 -7.84 1.93 0.71
CA ARG A 177 -8.72 1.31 1.71
C ARG A 177 -8.06 0.04 2.25
N VAL A 178 -8.08 -0.13 3.56
CA VAL A 178 -7.68 -1.38 4.21
C VAL A 178 -8.92 -2.02 4.82
N ARG A 179 -9.07 -3.33 4.65
CA ARG A 179 -10.15 -4.14 5.23
C ARG A 179 -9.60 -5.35 5.94
#